data_AF-A0A0E3MC76-F1
#
_entry.id   AF-A0A0E3MC76-F1
#
_cell.length_a   1.000
_cell.length_b   1.000
_cell.length_c   1.000
_cell.angle_alpha   90.00
_cell.angle_beta   90.00
_cell.angle_gamma   90.00
#
_symmetry.space_group_name_H-M   'P 1'
#
loop_
_entity.id
_entity.type
_entity.pdbx_description
1 polymer ?
#
loop_
_entity_poly.entity_id
_entity_poly.type
_entity_poly.pdbx_seq_one_letter_code
_entity_poly.pdbx_strand_id
1 'polypeptide(L)' 'MNYSKFWARFKEWALTTNDEVILPHKLRKIVEIIKRNPDITLVRLAGYLDTDALYLARYLRNSYKNIVET' A
#
# COMPACT_ATOMS: atom_id res chain seq x y z
N MET A 1 6.98 14.55 -6.77
CA MET A 1 5.83 13.74 -6.29
C MET A 1 5.86 13.72 -4.78
N ASN A 2 4.74 14.02 -4.11
CA ASN A 2 4.71 14.06 -2.65
C ASN A 2 4.29 12.68 -2.10
N TYR A 3 5.28 11.85 -1.76
CA TYR A 3 5.06 10.47 -1.28
C TYR A 3 4.35 10.41 0.08
N SER A 4 4.44 11.44 0.92
CA SER A 4 3.74 11.45 2.21
C SER A 4 2.23 11.61 2.01
N LYS A 5 1.81 12.51 1.11
CA LYS A 5 0.40 12.67 0.73
C LYS A 5 -0.15 11.41 0.07
N PHE A 6 0.63 10.79 -0.83
CA PHE A 6 0.25 9.53 -1.45
C PHE A 6 0.09 8.42 -0.41
N TRP A 7 1.06 8.26 0.50
CA TRP A 7 1.02 7.23 1.53
C TRP A 7 -0.22 7.34 2.41
N ALA A 8 -0.57 8.55 2.86
CA ALA A 8 -1.75 8.76 3.68
C ALA A 8 -3.03 8.26 2.98
N ARG A 9 -3.24 8.66 1.71
CA ARG A 9 -4.38 8.23 0.90
C ARG A 9 -4.39 6.72 0.65
N PHE A 10 -3.24 6.15 0.28
CA PHE A 10 -3.14 4.72 0.03
C PHE A 10 -3.43 3.90 1.29
N LYS A 11 -2.90 4.33 2.45
CA LYS A 11 -3.09 3.65 3.72
C LYS A 11 -4.55 3.67 4.13
N GLU A 12 -5.22 4.82 4.00
CA GLU A 12 -6.65 4.95 4.27
C GLU A 12 -7.48 4.01 3.39
N TRP A 13 -7.22 3.99 2.08
CA TRP A 13 -7.86 3.03 1.16
C TRP A 13 -7.57 1.58 1.55
N ALA A 14 -6.33 1.23 1.88
CA ALA A 14 -5.98 -0.14 2.28
C ALA A 14 -6.69 -0.58 3.57
N LEU A 15 -7.00 0.36 4.48
CA LEU A 15 -7.75 0.08 5.70
C LEU A 15 -9.25 -0.12 5.42
N THR A 16 -9.80 0.58 4.43
CA THR A 16 -11.24 0.56 4.13
C THR A 16 -11.62 -0.35 2.96
N THR A 17 -10.65 -0.85 2.18
CA THR A 17 -10.93 -1.74 1.05
C THR A 17 -11.50 -3.08 1.51
N ASN A 18 -12.62 -3.48 0.93
CA ASN A 18 -13.30 -4.74 1.20
C ASN A 18 -12.68 -5.90 0.40
N ASP A 19 -12.95 -7.13 0.82
CA ASP A 19 -12.41 -8.36 0.22
C ASP A 19 -12.98 -8.68 -1.17
N GLU A 20 -13.99 -7.93 -1.62
CA GLU A 20 -14.57 -8.04 -2.97
C GLU A 20 -13.63 -7.52 -4.06
N VAL A 21 -12.63 -6.68 -3.70
CA VAL A 21 -11.65 -6.19 -4.66
C VAL A 21 -10.62 -7.28 -4.95
N ILE A 22 -10.55 -7.74 -6.20
CA ILE A 22 -9.54 -8.72 -6.62
C ILE A 22 -8.16 -8.03 -6.69
N LEU A 23 -7.41 -8.14 -5.60
CA LEU A 23 -6.04 -7.64 -5.50
C LEU A 23 -5.02 -8.67 -5.98
N PRO A 24 -3.95 -8.26 -6.70
CA PRO A 24 -2.79 -9.10 -6.93
C PRO A 24 -2.21 -9.63 -5.61
N HIS A 25 -1.70 -10.87 -5.59
CA HIS A 25 -1.22 -11.55 -4.38
C HIS A 25 -0.27 -10.70 -3.52
N LYS A 26 0.70 -10.03 -4.17
CA LYS A 26 1.66 -9.16 -3.47
C LYS A 26 0.99 -7.95 -2.82
N LEU A 27 0.01 -7.34 -3.49
CA LEU A 27 -0.73 -6.21 -2.95
C LEU A 27 -1.67 -6.63 -1.81
N ARG A 28 -2.31 -7.81 -1.93
CA ARG A 28 -3.14 -8.38 -0.86
C ARG A 28 -2.35 -8.53 0.44
N LYS A 29 -1.16 -9.14 0.37
CA LYS A 29 -0.27 -9.27 1.55
C LYS A 29 0.08 -7.91 2.16
N ILE A 30 0.36 -6.91 1.33
CA ILE A 30 0.68 -5.55 1.81
C ILE A 30 -0.52 -4.94 2.54
N VAL A 31 -1.72 -5.05 1.96
CA VAL A 31 -2.96 -4.57 2.58
C VAL A 31 -3.23 -5.28 3.91
N GLU A 32 -3.04 -6.60 3.98
CA GLU A 32 -3.18 -7.36 5.23
C GLU A 32 -2.20 -6.87 6.32
N ILE A 33 -0.95 -6.59 5.96
CA ILE A 33 0.04 -6.05 6.91
C ILE A 33 -0.41 -4.68 7.43
N ILE A 34 -0.93 -3.81 6.54
CA ILE A 34 -1.45 -2.49 6.91
C ILE A 34 -2.67 -2.61 7.82
N LYS A 35 -3.62 -3.49 7.51
CA LYS A 35 -4.80 -3.74 8.35
C LYS A 35 -4.41 -4.24 9.75
N ARG A 36 -3.38 -5.09 9.86
CA ARG A 36 -2.86 -5.57 11.14
C ARG A 36 -2.04 -4.51 11.90
N ASN A 37 -1.50 -3.52 11.18
CA ASN A 37 -0.64 -2.47 11.75
C ASN A 37 -1.04 -1.09 11.18
N PRO A 38 -2.17 -0.49 11.61
CA PRO A 38 -2.71 0.74 11.00
C PRO A 38 -1.77 1.94 11.06
N ASP A 39 -0.86 1.98 12.02
CA ASP A 39 0.13 3.04 12.21
C ASP A 39 1.46 2.78 11.50
N ILE A 40 1.57 1.69 10.74
CA ILE A 40 2.81 1.38 10.02
C ILE A 40 3.16 2.53 9.08
N THR A 41 4.43 2.91 9.07
CA THR A 41 4.96 3.88 8.11
C THR A 41 5.42 3.14 6.86
N LEU A 42 5.43 3.84 5.72
CA LEU A 42 5.94 3.26 4.47
C LEU A 42 7.36 2.70 4.61
N VAL A 43 8.23 3.38 5.38
CA VAL A 43 9.61 2.93 5.63
C VAL A 43 9.64 1.65 6.46
N ARG A 44 8.82 1.55 7.52
CA ARG A 44 8.73 0.32 8.33
C ARG A 44 8.15 -0.84 7.54
N LEU A 45 7.15 -0.58 6.71
CA LEU A 45 6.57 -1.59 5.81
C LEU A 45 7.62 -2.08 4.81
N ALA A 46 8.42 -1.19 4.25
CA ALA A 46 9.51 -1.56 3.34
C ALA A 46 10.55 -2.44 4.03
N GLY A 47 10.95 -2.08 5.26
CA GLY A 47 11.85 -2.91 6.07
C GLY A 47 11.26 -4.29 6.39
N TYR A 48 9.96 -4.37 6.68
CA TYR A 48 9.28 -5.64 6.92
C TYR A 48 9.25 -6.56 5.69
N LEU A 49 9.23 -5.97 4.49
CA LEU A 49 9.19 -6.68 3.21
C LEU A 49 10.59 -6.88 2.60
N ASP A 50 11.66 -6.55 3.34
CA ASP A 50 13.04 -6.57 2.88
C ASP A 50 13.22 -5.89 1.51
N THR A 51 12.72 -4.65 1.41
CA THR A 51 12.74 -3.89 0.17
C THR A 51 13.01 -2.41 0.39
N ASP A 52 13.37 -1.71 -0.70
CA ASP A 52 13.58 -0.28 -0.67
C ASP A 52 12.25 0.49 -0.61
N ALA A 53 12.21 1.53 0.23
CA ALA A 53 11.00 2.33 0.44
C ALA A 53 10.55 3.07 -0.81
N LEU A 54 11.47 3.56 -1.64
CA LEU A 54 11.15 4.23 -2.90
C LEU A 54 10.61 3.23 -3.93
N TYR A 55 11.20 2.05 -4.03
CA TYR A 55 10.69 0.96 -4.85
C TYR A 55 9.25 0.57 -4.44
N LEU A 56 9.03 0.35 -3.14
CA LEU A 56 7.71 0.01 -2.61
C LEU A 56 6.69 1.12 -2.91
N ALA A 57 7.05 2.39 -2.71
CA ALA A 57 6.18 3.52 -2.97
C ALA A 57 5.72 3.58 -4.44
N ARG A 58 6.65 3.35 -5.37
CA ARG A 58 6.38 3.33 -6.81
C ARG A 58 5.48 2.16 -7.19
N TYR A 59 5.78 0.98 -6.67
CA TYR A 59 4.96 -0.21 -6.86
C TYR A 59 3.51 0.04 -6.41
N LEU A 60 3.34 0.50 -5.16
CA LEU A 60 2.02 0.78 -4.58
C LEU A 60 1.24 1.81 -5.39
N ARG A 61 1.90 2.89 -5.83
CA ARG A 61 1.24 3.91 -6.65
C ARG A 61 0.73 3.35 -7.97
N ASN A 62 1.55 2.58 -8.66
CA ASN A 62 1.18 2.02 -9.95
C ASN A 62 0.02 1.03 -9.80
N SER A 63 0.07 0.17 -8.77
CA SER A 63 -1.02 -0.75 -8.48
C SER A 63 -2.31 -0.03 -8.07
N TYR A 64 -2.21 0.96 -7.18
CA TYR A 64 -3.35 1.76 -6.72
C TYR A 64 -4.04 2.49 -7.89
N LYS A 65 -3.26 3.13 -8.77
CA LYS A 65 -3.78 3.80 -9.96
C LYS A 65 -4.60 2.84 -10.84
N ASN A 66 -4.08 1.64 -11.09
CA ASN A 66 -4.73 0.65 -11.95
C ASN A 66 -6.01 0.04 -11.34
N ILE A 67 -6.21 0.15 -10.04
CA ILE A 67 -7.35 -0.46 -9.34
C ILE A 67 -8.42 0.58 -9.00
N VAL A 68 -8.01 1.79 -8.60
CA VAL A 68 -8.89 2.80 -7.99
C VAL A 68 -9.10 4.01 -8.90
N GLU A 69 -8.15 4.32 -9.78
CA GLU A 69 -8.22 5.49 -10.68
C GLU A 69 -8.52 5.08 -12.14
N THR A 70 -8.97 3.84 -12.37
CA THR A 70 -9.43 3.32 -13.67
C THR A 70 -10.95 3.36 -13.71
#